data_AF-A0A0N0KFV9-F1
#
_entry.id   AF-A0A0N0KFV9-F1
#
_cell.length_a   1.000
_cell.length_b   1.000
_cell.length_c   1.000
_cell.angle_alpha   90.00
_cell.angle_beta   90.00
_cell.angle_gamma   90.00
#
_symmetry.space_group_name_H-M   'P 1'
#
loop_
_entity.id
_entity.type
_entity.pdbx_description
1 polymer ?
#
loop_
_entity_poly.entity_id
_entity_poly.type
_entity_poly.pdbx_seq_one_letter_code
_entity_poly.pdbx_strand_id
1 'polypeptide(L)'
;MAGPLVTDMDHRQLSRDSLFLMAEVRLVGSEAEYRVKLRNLSAGGMMAEGPMTVQRGSQVEVNLRNIGWVQGVVAWIQDNRFGIALLKEIDPKLARAPLVIGEGTPRFVKPPISFHGIGPMRKV
;
A
#
# COMPACT_ATOMS: atom_id res chain seq x y z
N MET A 1 47.41 -10.85 -13.89
CA MET A 1 47.21 -9.47 -13.38
C MET A 1 45.81 -9.36 -12.83
N ALA A 2 45.67 -8.67 -11.68
CA ALA A 2 44.55 -8.72 -10.75
C ALA A 2 43.22 -8.10 -11.27
N GLY A 3 42.09 -8.62 -10.79
CA GLY A 3 40.81 -7.87 -10.72
C GLY A 3 40.82 -6.86 -9.55
N PRO A 4 39.76 -6.05 -9.35
CA PRO A 4 38.46 -6.62 -9.00
C PRO A 4 37.20 -5.93 -9.59
N LEU A 5 36.17 -6.77 -9.76
CA LEU A 5 34.77 -6.59 -9.31
C LEU A 5 34.10 -5.24 -9.59
N VAL A 6 33.21 -5.23 -10.59
CA VAL A 6 32.10 -4.28 -10.61
C VAL A 6 31.31 -4.42 -9.30
N THR A 7 31.17 -3.29 -8.64
CA THR A 7 31.09 -3.16 -7.21
C THR A 7 29.77 -3.62 -6.62
N ASP A 8 29.88 -4.31 -5.49
CA ASP A 8 28.93 -4.56 -4.41
C ASP A 8 28.26 -3.26 -3.84
N MET A 9 27.82 -2.33 -4.70
CA MET A 9 27.30 -1.02 -4.30
C MET A 9 25.77 -0.92 -4.34
N ASP A 10 25.10 -1.60 -5.28
CA ASP A 10 23.63 -1.59 -5.34
C ASP A 10 22.96 -2.40 -4.20
N HIS A 11 23.70 -3.34 -3.60
CA HIS A 11 23.16 -4.18 -2.52
C HIS A 11 23.18 -3.50 -1.14
N ARG A 12 23.99 -2.45 -0.93
CA ARG A 12 24.18 -1.81 0.38
C ARG A 12 23.17 -0.69 0.68
N GLN A 13 22.54 -0.11 -0.34
CA GLN A 13 21.47 0.87 -0.13
C GLN A 13 20.12 0.24 0.21
N LEU A 14 19.90 -1.03 -0.16
CA LEU A 14 18.67 -1.78 0.14
C LEU A 14 18.47 -2.05 1.64
N SER A 15 19.54 -2.07 2.44
CA SER A 15 19.49 -2.45 3.86
C SER A 15 18.81 -1.43 4.78
N ARG A 16 18.45 -0.22 4.30
CA ARG A 16 17.86 0.84 5.14
C ARG A 16 16.40 1.19 4.82
N ASP A 17 15.85 0.71 3.71
CA ASP A 17 14.48 1.03 3.28
C ASP A 17 13.49 -0.13 3.40
N SER A 18 13.92 -1.29 3.92
CA SER A 18 13.01 -2.35 4.35
C SER A 18 12.09 -1.84 5.46
N LEU A 19 10.93 -1.37 5.04
CA LEU A 19 9.89 -0.82 5.87
C LEU A 19 8.68 -1.73 5.71
N PHE A 20 8.32 -2.48 6.75
CA PHE A 20 7.11 -3.29 6.77
C PHE A 20 5.93 -2.45 7.27
N LEU A 21 5.33 -1.66 6.38
CA LEU A 21 4.05 -1.02 6.66
C LEU A 21 2.89 -1.84 6.10
N MET A 22 1.75 -1.78 6.76
CA MET A 22 0.49 -2.22 6.19
C MET A 22 -0.19 -1.00 5.56
N ALA A 23 -0.76 -1.19 4.38
CA ALA A 23 -1.56 -0.19 3.67
C ALA A 23 -2.77 -0.84 3.01
N GLU A 24 -3.78 -0.03 2.72
CA GLU A 24 -4.91 -0.41 1.88
C GLU A 24 -4.66 0.09 0.45
N VAL A 25 -4.93 -0.75 -0.54
CA VAL A 25 -4.78 -0.42 -1.95
C VAL A 25 -6.07 -0.75 -2.67
N ARG A 26 -6.49 0.11 -3.59
CA ARG A 26 -7.60 -0.15 -4.50
C ARG A 26 -7.25 0.25 -5.92
N LEU A 27 -7.93 -0.34 -6.89
CA LEU A 27 -7.92 0.16 -8.26
C LEU A 27 -8.73 1.45 -8.32
N VAL A 28 -8.28 2.42 -9.12
CA VAL A 28 -9.05 3.65 -9.34
C VAL A 28 -10.43 3.29 -9.91
N GLY A 29 -11.49 3.81 -9.28
CA GLY A 29 -12.89 3.52 -9.65
C GLY A 29 -13.45 2.20 -9.08
N SER A 30 -12.66 1.43 -8.33
CA SER A 30 -13.14 0.26 -7.59
C SER A 30 -13.40 0.60 -6.12
N GLU A 31 -14.45 0.00 -5.54
CA GLU A 31 -14.71 0.04 -4.09
C GLU A 31 -13.99 -1.10 -3.34
N ALA A 32 -13.33 -2.02 -4.05
CA ALA A 32 -12.63 -3.14 -3.45
C ALA A 32 -11.23 -2.72 -2.94
N GLU A 33 -11.05 -2.80 -1.63
CA GLU A 33 -9.79 -2.48 -0.96
C GLU A 33 -9.04 -3.76 -0.56
N TYR A 34 -7.74 -3.78 -0.83
CA TYR A 34 -6.85 -4.89 -0.58
C TYR A 34 -5.78 -4.46 0.41
N ARG A 35 -5.62 -5.25 1.48
CA ARG A 35 -4.56 -5.02 2.45
C ARG A 35 -3.25 -5.59 1.93
N VAL A 36 -2.23 -4.75 1.84
CA VAL A 36 -0.90 -5.12 1.34
C VAL A 36 0.18 -4.74 2.34
N LYS A 37 1.31 -5.45 2.26
CA LYS A 37 2.56 -5.10 2.92
C LYS A 37 3.35 -4.20 1.97
N LEU A 38 3.61 -2.97 2.38
CA LEU A 38 4.66 -2.19 1.75
C LEU A 38 6.00 -2.77 2.21
N ARG A 39 6.92 -2.93 1.26
CA ARG A 39 8.27 -3.48 1.49
C ARG A 39 9.32 -2.37 1.48
N ASN A 40 9.09 -1.34 0.67
CA ASN A 40 9.87 -0.11 0.63
C ASN A 40 8.94 1.07 0.31
N LEU A 41 9.39 2.27 0.66
CA LEU A 41 8.68 3.52 0.38
C LEU A 41 9.70 4.65 0.19
N SER A 42 9.66 5.28 -0.98
CA SER A 42 10.43 6.48 -1.33
C SER A 42 9.48 7.61 -1.69
N ALA A 43 10.03 8.79 -2.04
CA ALA A 43 9.22 9.92 -2.48
C ALA A 43 8.44 9.63 -3.77
N GLY A 44 9.02 8.86 -4.69
CA GLY A 44 8.46 8.60 -6.01
C GLY A 44 7.76 7.24 -6.18
N GLY A 45 7.83 6.35 -5.20
CA GLY A 45 7.25 5.02 -5.37
C GLY A 45 7.36 4.09 -4.18
N MET A 46 6.79 2.91 -4.35
CA MET A 46 6.77 1.86 -3.33
C MET A 46 6.64 0.47 -3.95
N MET A 47 7.13 -0.54 -3.26
CA MET A 47 6.86 -1.94 -3.53
C MET A 47 5.78 -2.43 -2.57
N ALA A 48 4.71 -2.99 -3.12
CA ALA A 48 3.65 -3.65 -2.37
C ALA A 48 3.70 -5.17 -2.58
N GLU A 49 3.33 -5.91 -1.55
CA GLU A 49 3.18 -7.36 -1.56
C GLU A 49 1.84 -7.73 -0.91
N GLY A 50 1.02 -8.49 -1.62
CA GLY A 50 -0.29 -8.90 -1.11
C GLY A 50 -1.12 -9.56 -2.20
N PRO A 51 -2.23 -10.22 -1.83
CA PRO A 51 -3.02 -11.09 -2.71
C PRO A 51 -3.78 -10.34 -3.82
N MET A 52 -3.51 -9.05 -4.01
CA MET A 52 -4.17 -8.21 -5.00
C MET A 52 -3.66 -8.58 -6.40
N THR A 53 -4.59 -8.90 -7.30
CA THR A 53 -4.27 -9.09 -8.72
C THR A 53 -4.35 -7.74 -9.45
N VAL A 54 -3.23 -7.30 -10.01
CA VAL A 54 -3.11 -6.03 -10.76
C VAL A 54 -2.50 -6.27 -12.14
N GLN A 55 -2.63 -5.30 -13.04
CA GLN A 55 -1.94 -5.29 -14.33
C GLN A 55 -0.94 -4.13 -14.38
N ARG A 56 0.14 -4.30 -15.15
CA ARG A 56 1.09 -3.21 -15.40
C ARG A 56 0.35 -2.07 -16.10
N GLY A 57 0.57 -0.83 -15.64
CA GLY A 57 -0.12 0.35 -16.12
C GLY A 57 -1.46 0.62 -15.43
N SER A 58 -1.97 -0.27 -14.58
CA SER A 58 -3.18 -0.01 -13.79
C SER A 58 -2.97 1.18 -12.85
N GLN A 59 -3.95 2.07 -12.80
CA GLN A 59 -4.01 3.14 -11.82
C GLN A 59 -4.55 2.61 -10.50
N VAL A 60 -3.85 2.93 -9.41
CA VAL A 60 -4.16 2.50 -8.05
C VAL A 60 -4.15 3.67 -7.10
N GLU A 61 -4.89 3.55 -6.01
CA GLU A 61 -4.82 4.44 -4.87
C GLU A 61 -4.33 3.65 -3.66
N VAL A 62 -3.37 4.21 -2.93
CA VAL A 62 -2.76 3.59 -1.74
C VAL A 62 -3.01 4.48 -0.53
N ASN A 63 -3.60 3.93 0.52
CA ASN A 63 -3.80 4.62 1.79
C ASN A 63 -2.55 4.48 2.66
N LEU A 64 -1.76 5.55 2.75
CA LEU A 64 -0.56 5.61 3.58
C LEU A 64 -0.89 6.28 4.92
N ARG A 65 -0.43 5.67 6.02
CA ARG A 65 -0.55 6.29 7.36
C ARG A 65 0.05 7.71 7.37
N ASN A 66 -0.59 8.63 8.10
CA ASN A 66 -0.21 10.05 8.23
C ASN A 66 -0.18 10.87 6.91
N ILE A 67 -0.47 10.28 5.75
CA ILE A 67 -0.50 10.96 4.45
C ILE A 67 -1.90 10.86 3.84
N GLY A 68 -2.56 9.72 3.99
CA GLY A 68 -3.85 9.40 3.37
C GLY A 68 -3.69 8.73 2.01
N TRP A 69 -4.72 8.86 1.18
CA TRP A 69 -4.77 8.26 -0.15
C TRP A 69 -3.84 8.98 -1.13
N VAL A 70 -2.96 8.21 -1.77
CA VAL A 70 -2.05 8.68 -2.80
C VAL A 70 -2.24 7.87 -4.08
N GLN A 71 -2.18 8.55 -5.23
CA GLN A 71 -2.38 7.91 -6.53
C GLN A 71 -1.06 7.41 -7.10
N GLY A 72 -1.12 6.24 -7.73
CA GLY A 72 0.03 5.60 -8.36
C GLY A 72 -0.35 4.81 -9.61
N VAL A 73 0.67 4.38 -10.34
CA VAL A 73 0.56 3.47 -11.48
C VAL A 73 1.43 2.25 -11.21
N VAL A 74 0.90 1.06 -11.49
CA VAL A 74 1.67 -0.18 -11.39
C VAL A 74 2.76 -0.19 -12.46
N ALA A 75 4.01 -0.04 -12.04
CA ALA A 75 5.17 0.07 -12.93
C ALA A 75 5.72 -1.30 -13.37
N TRP A 76 5.64 -2.31 -12.49
CA TRP A 76 6.09 -3.68 -12.74
C TRP A 76 5.39 -4.66 -11.78
N ILE A 77 5.38 -5.95 -12.14
CA ILE A 77 4.81 -7.04 -11.34
C ILE A 77 5.79 -8.22 -11.35
N GLN A 78 5.98 -8.85 -10.19
CA GLN A 78 6.76 -10.07 -10.04
C GLN A 78 6.14 -10.92 -8.92
N ASP A 79 5.57 -12.07 -9.27
CA ASP A 79 4.82 -12.94 -8.35
C ASP A 79 3.72 -12.16 -7.61
N ASN A 80 3.73 -12.20 -6.27
CA ASN A 80 2.80 -11.48 -5.40
C ASN A 80 3.29 -10.07 -5.04
N ARG A 81 4.30 -9.56 -5.74
CA ARG A 81 4.89 -8.23 -5.54
C ARG A 81 4.67 -7.37 -6.76
N PHE A 82 4.46 -6.08 -6.51
CA PHE A 82 4.29 -5.11 -7.56
C PHE A 82 4.85 -3.76 -7.14
N GLY A 83 5.48 -3.08 -8.09
CA GLY A 83 5.98 -1.73 -7.90
C GLY A 83 4.95 -0.71 -8.33
N ILE A 84 4.73 0.30 -7.50
CA ILE A 84 3.84 1.42 -7.76
C ILE A 84 4.72 2.67 -7.89
N ALA A 85 4.64 3.33 -9.05
CA ALA A 85 5.17 4.67 -9.25
C ALA A 85 4.10 5.69 -8.86
N LEU A 86 4.43 6.62 -7.97
CA LEU A 86 3.49 7.64 -7.52
C LEU A 86 3.33 8.73 -8.59
N LEU A 87 2.10 9.22 -8.77
CA LEU A 87 1.85 10.35 -9.68
C LEU A 87 2.38 11.66 -9.11
N LYS A 88 2.35 11.79 -7.78
CA LYS A 88 2.87 12.94 -7.04
C LYS A 88 3.79 12.47 -5.94
N GLU A 89 4.92 13.15 -5.77
CA GLU A 89 5.87 12.82 -4.72
C GLU A 89 5.27 13.02 -3.32
N ILE A 90 5.70 12.16 -2.41
CA ILE A 90 5.32 12.21 -0.98
C ILE A 90 6.57 12.37 -0.10
N ASP A 91 6.39 12.79 1.15
CA ASP A 91 7.45 12.67 2.15
C ASP A 91 7.38 11.29 2.83
N PRO A 92 8.30 10.36 2.53
CA PRO A 92 8.28 9.02 3.12
C PRO A 92 8.49 9.02 4.63
N LYS A 93 9.01 10.10 5.23
CA LYS A 93 9.18 10.21 6.68
C LYS A 93 7.85 10.33 7.41
N LEU A 94 6.85 10.97 6.80
CA LEU A 94 5.51 11.10 7.39
C LEU A 94 4.85 9.73 7.56
N ALA A 95 4.96 8.87 6.55
CA ALA A 95 4.48 7.49 6.62
C ALA A 95 5.20 6.64 7.68
N ARG A 96 6.41 7.01 8.08
CA ARG A 96 7.19 6.33 9.13
C ARG A 96 6.96 6.91 10.52
N ALA A 97 6.51 8.17 10.61
CA ALA A 97 6.29 8.85 11.88
C ALA A 97 5.22 8.12 12.72
N PRO A 98 5.31 8.15 14.07
CA PRO A 98 4.25 7.66 14.95
C PRO A 98 2.88 8.21 14.54
N LEU A 99 1.83 7.40 14.66
CA LEU A 99 0.47 7.87 14.40
C LEU A 99 0.14 8.96 15.42
N VAL A 100 0.03 10.21 14.97
CA VAL A 100 -0.56 11.27 15.79
C VAL A 100 -2.06 11.09 15.68
N ILE A 101 -2.68 10.54 16.72
CA ILE A 101 -4.13 10.51 16.89
C ILE A 101 -4.61 11.94 17.15
N GLY A 102 -4.70 12.72 16.07
CA GLY A 102 -5.36 14.02 16.00
C GLY A 102 -6.50 13.93 14.98
N GLU A 103 -7.66 14.47 15.35
CA GLU A 103 -8.92 14.41 14.61
C GLU A 103 -8.76 14.58 13.09
N GLY A 104 -9.13 13.55 12.34
CA GLY A 104 -9.07 13.60 10.88
C GLY A 104 -9.25 12.25 10.21
N THR A 105 -10.19 11.43 10.67
CA THR A 105 -10.65 10.28 9.87
C THR A 105 -11.32 10.86 8.62
N PRO A 106 -10.83 10.65 7.38
CA PRO A 106 -11.66 10.94 6.22
C PRO A 106 -12.86 9.98 6.28
N ARG A 107 -14.02 10.56 6.60
CA ARG A 107 -15.34 9.92 6.64
C ARG A 107 -15.77 9.51 5.23
N PHE A 108 -15.18 8.46 4.69
CA PHE A 108 -15.79 7.73 3.58
C PHE A 108 -15.47 6.24 3.63
N VAL A 109 -15.71 5.62 4.80
CA VAL A 109 -16.05 4.20 4.84
C VAL A 109 -17.52 4.17 5.23
N LYS A 110 -18.37 3.81 4.27
CA LYS A 110 -19.81 3.58 4.48
C LYS A 110 -19.97 2.71 5.73
N PRO A 111 -20.86 3.05 6.69
CA PRO A 111 -21.11 2.18 7.82
C PRO A 111 -21.53 0.80 7.31
N PRO A 112 -21.04 -0.31 7.91
CA PRO A 112 -21.51 -1.64 7.53
C PRO A 112 -23.02 -1.67 7.73
N ILE A 113 -23.76 -1.99 6.67
CA ILE A 113 -25.18 -2.28 6.73
C ILE A 113 -25.34 -3.37 7.78
N SER A 114 -25.98 -3.03 8.90
CA SER A 114 -26.40 -4.00 9.91
C SER A 114 -27.39 -4.97 9.26
N PHE A 115 -26.88 -6.10 8.75
CA PHE A 115 -27.71 -7.27 8.53
C PHE A 115 -28.08 -7.83 9.91
N HIS A 116 -29.12 -7.26 10.52
CA HIS A 116 -29.80 -7.89 11.64
C HIS A 116 -30.69 -9.00 11.07
N GLY A 117 -30.11 -10.18 10.94
CA GLY A 117 -30.89 -11.40 10.77
C GLY A 117 -31.62 -11.70 12.08
N ILE A 118 -32.95 -11.65 12.06
CA ILE A 118 -33.79 -12.34 13.04
C ILE A 118 -35.04 -12.83 12.31
N GLY A 119 -34.94 -14.06 11.78
CA GLY A 119 -36.12 -14.88 11.59
C GLY A 119 -36.64 -15.34 12.96
N PRO A 120 -37.95 -15.37 13.21
CA PRO A 120 -38.47 -16.02 14.40
C PRO A 120 -38.65 -17.53 14.15
N MET A 121 -37.89 -18.37 14.86
CA MET A 121 -38.14 -19.80 14.96
C MET A 121 -39.07 -20.11 16.15
N ARG A 122 -40.32 -20.47 15.82
CA ARG A 122 -41.35 -21.30 16.50
C ARG A 122 -41.20 -21.70 17.99
N LYS A 123 -42.30 -21.56 18.75
CA LYS A 123 -43.20 -22.65 19.24
C LYS A 123 -44.16 -22.13 20.33
N VAL A 124 -45.45 -22.49 20.28
CA VAL A 124 -46.23 -23.37 21.20
C VAL A 124 -47.51 -23.74 20.47
#